data_AF-A0AA45RUP1-F1
#
_entry.id   AF-A0AA45RUP1-F1
#
_cell.length_a   1.000
_cell.length_b   1.000
_cell.length_c   1.000
_cell.angle_alpha   90.00
_cell.angle_beta   90.00
_cell.angle_gamma   90.00
#
_symmetry.space_group_name_H-M   'P 1'
#
loop_
_entity.id
_entity.type
_entity.pdbx_description
1 polymer ?
#
loop_
_entity_poly.entity_id
_entity_poly.type
_entity_poly.pdbx_seq_one_letter_code
_entity_poly.pdbx_strand_id
1 'polypeptide(L)'
;MWQDAKALNATASGIFVLTLLACIAAGVWWVAQRPMFTLRTIRIETIGQDELKHVNHLTLRNNALGRIKGNFFTTNLDAVRQAFESVPWVRRATVRREWPDQLIVALEEHEALGTWGEDGRLLSTKGESFTANLAEAEEDHVLPEFDGPEGSEKEVLSRYDELRTWFAPLKLVPEALSLSGRYAWTVKLNNGMSVALGREQTSTTLKERVDRLLGIYPQLVEHLQNIETIDMRYQNGLALSATGLKIPAEGAKPKPIVKKKIQ
;
A
#
# COMPACT_ATOMS: atom_id res chain seq x y z
N MET A 1 11.81 41.04 -59.62
CA MET A 1 10.82 41.00 -58.52
C MET A 1 9.76 42.09 -58.62
N TRP A 2 10.08 43.33 -59.00
CA TRP A 2 9.11 44.44 -59.11
C TRP A 2 8.30 44.49 -60.41
N GLN A 3 8.61 43.64 -61.40
CA GLN A 3 7.96 43.64 -62.72
C GLN A 3 6.93 42.51 -62.91
N ASP A 4 6.75 41.65 -61.90
CA ASP A 4 5.82 40.50 -61.98
C ASP A 4 4.67 40.69 -60.98
N ALA A 5 3.53 41.17 -61.48
CA ALA A 5 2.35 41.47 -60.67
C ALA A 5 1.80 40.23 -59.94
N LYS A 6 2.03 39.02 -60.49
CA LYS A 6 1.62 37.76 -59.85
C LYS A 6 2.47 37.46 -58.62
N ALA A 7 3.79 37.65 -58.71
CA ALA A 7 4.70 37.47 -57.58
C ALA A 7 4.46 38.52 -56.47
N LEU A 8 4.13 39.76 -56.85
CA LEU A 8 3.78 40.83 -55.91
C LEU A 8 2.46 40.53 -55.16
N ASN A 9 1.42 40.08 -55.88
CA ASN A 9 0.14 39.72 -55.26
C ASN A 9 0.25 38.47 -54.36
N ALA A 10 1.06 37.48 -54.75
CA ALA A 10 1.29 36.29 -53.94
C ALA A 10 2.01 36.62 -52.62
N THR A 11 3.04 37.48 -52.67
CA THR A 11 3.77 37.93 -51.46
C THR A 11 2.90 38.82 -50.58
N ALA A 12 2.12 39.74 -51.15
CA ALA A 12 1.16 40.56 -50.42
C ALA A 12 0.08 39.70 -49.72
N SER A 13 -0.46 38.71 -50.43
CA SER A 13 -1.44 37.77 -49.86
C SER A 13 -0.83 36.92 -48.75
N GLY A 14 0.42 36.46 -48.91
CA GLY A 14 1.14 35.72 -47.88
C GLY A 14 1.37 36.55 -46.60
N ILE A 15 1.80 37.81 -46.74
CA ILE A 15 1.97 38.73 -45.61
C ILE A 15 0.62 39.01 -44.93
N PHE A 16 -0.45 39.19 -45.70
CA PHE A 16 -1.79 39.43 -45.16
C PHE A 16 -2.28 38.23 -44.34
N VAL A 17 -2.12 37.01 -44.86
CA VAL A 17 -2.48 35.77 -44.14
C VAL A 17 -1.65 35.62 -42.86
N LEU A 18 -0.34 35.84 -42.92
CA LEU A 18 0.53 35.77 -41.73
C LEU A 18 0.14 36.81 -40.68
N THR A 19 -0.15 38.04 -41.10
CA THR A 19 -0.58 39.12 -40.20
C THR A 19 -1.93 38.78 -39.56
N LEU A 20 -2.87 38.26 -40.35
CA LEU A 20 -4.18 37.82 -39.86
C LEU A 20 -4.04 36.71 -38.81
N LEU A 21 -3.20 35.71 -39.06
CA LEU A 21 -2.90 34.64 -38.10
C LEU A 21 -2.26 35.19 -36.82
N ALA A 22 -1.32 36.14 -36.93
CA ALA A 22 -0.70 36.78 -35.78
C ALA A 22 -1.72 37.59 -34.94
N CYS A 23 -2.61 38.33 -35.58
CA CYS A 23 -3.69 39.06 -34.90
C CYS A 23 -4.68 38.13 -34.19
N ILE A 24 -5.06 37.01 -34.84
CA ILE A 24 -5.92 35.99 -34.23
C ILE A 24 -5.22 35.37 -33.01
N ALA A 25 -3.95 35.00 -33.13
CA ALA A 25 -3.16 34.44 -32.03
C ALA A 25 -3.05 35.42 -30.86
N ALA A 26 -2.78 36.71 -31.13
CA ALA A 26 -2.73 37.75 -30.11
C ALA A 26 -4.09 37.98 -29.43
N GLY A 27 -5.19 37.97 -30.21
CA GLY A 27 -6.54 38.07 -29.68
C GLY A 27 -6.91 36.90 -28.76
N VAL A 28 -6.62 35.67 -29.18
CA VAL A 28 -6.82 34.46 -28.36
C VAL A 28 -5.99 34.53 -27.08
N TRP A 29 -4.72 34.93 -27.19
CA TRP A 29 -3.83 35.09 -26.04
C TRP A 29 -4.35 36.13 -25.04
N TRP A 30 -4.81 37.28 -25.52
CA TRP A 30 -5.41 38.33 -24.70
C TRP A 30 -6.69 37.86 -24.00
N VAL A 31 -7.56 37.13 -24.71
CA VAL A 31 -8.79 36.55 -24.13
C VAL A 31 -8.44 35.49 -23.08
N ALA A 32 -7.47 34.61 -23.33
CA ALA A 32 -7.06 33.55 -22.40
C ALA A 32 -6.50 34.09 -21.08
N GLN A 33 -5.98 35.32 -21.07
CA GLN A 33 -5.48 36.00 -19.87
C GLN A 33 -6.55 36.76 -19.07
N ARG A 34 -7.81 36.73 -19.50
CA ARG A 34 -8.89 37.45 -18.81
C ARG A 34 -9.09 36.91 -17.39
N PRO A 35 -9.42 37.78 -16.40
CA PRO A 35 -9.64 37.38 -15.00
C PRO A 35 -10.79 36.39 -14.75
N MET A 36 -11.57 36.08 -15.78
CA MET A 36 -12.61 35.05 -15.72
C MET A 36 -12.04 33.62 -15.79
N PHE A 37 -10.81 33.45 -16.29
CA PHE A 37 -10.15 32.15 -16.44
C PHE A 37 -9.13 31.87 -15.32
N THR A 38 -8.93 32.80 -14.39
CA THR A 38 -8.11 32.55 -13.19
C THR A 38 -8.79 31.48 -12.36
N LEU A 39 -8.06 30.44 -11.95
CA LEU A 39 -8.63 29.36 -11.15
C LEU A 39 -9.13 29.91 -9.81
N ARG A 40 -10.45 29.80 -9.55
CA ARG A 40 -11.07 30.31 -8.32
C ARG A 40 -11.45 29.19 -7.35
N THR A 41 -11.83 28.05 -7.91
CA THR A 41 -12.41 26.95 -7.13
C THR A 41 -11.72 25.64 -7.49
N ILE A 42 -11.30 24.91 -6.46
CA ILE A 42 -10.89 23.52 -6.60
C ILE A 42 -11.93 22.69 -5.89
N ARG A 43 -12.69 21.90 -6.66
CA ARG A 43 -13.64 20.94 -6.10
C ARG A 43 -12.90 19.62 -5.88
N ILE A 44 -12.97 19.13 -4.66
CA ILE A 44 -12.42 17.83 -4.29
C ILE A 44 -13.56 16.82 -4.37
N GLU A 45 -13.32 15.75 -5.12
CA GLU A 45 -14.19 14.59 -5.24
C GLU A 45 -13.46 13.39 -4.65
N THR A 46 -14.21 12.39 -4.19
CA THR A 46 -13.64 11.13 -3.67
C THR A 46 -13.78 10.03 -4.71
N ILE A 47 -12.81 9.12 -4.75
CA ILE A 47 -12.84 7.92 -5.58
C ILE A 47 -13.00 6.72 -4.66
N GLY A 48 -14.15 6.05 -4.73
CA GLY A 48 -14.40 4.76 -4.07
C GLY A 48 -14.90 4.82 -2.63
N GLN A 49 -14.62 5.89 -1.87
CA GLN A 49 -15.12 6.12 -0.51
C GLN A 49 -16.07 7.32 -0.46
N ASP A 50 -17.05 7.28 0.45
CA ASP A 50 -18.04 8.37 0.61
C ASP A 50 -17.42 9.64 1.23
N GLU A 51 -16.36 9.50 2.04
CA GLU A 51 -15.68 10.61 2.72
C GLU A 51 -14.18 10.35 2.86
N LEU A 52 -13.39 11.44 2.85
CA LEU A 52 -11.95 11.45 3.13
C LEU A 52 -11.74 11.43 4.63
N LYS A 53 -11.18 10.34 5.19
CA LYS A 53 -10.99 10.22 6.64
C LYS A 53 -9.76 10.98 7.12
N HIS A 54 -8.64 10.79 6.42
CA HIS A 54 -7.34 11.28 6.88
C HIS A 54 -6.89 12.54 6.13
N VAL A 55 -7.42 12.78 4.93
CA VAL A 55 -7.05 13.94 4.12
C VAL A 55 -7.93 15.14 4.47
N ASN A 56 -7.50 15.94 5.45
CA ASN A 56 -8.17 17.19 5.79
C ASN A 56 -7.97 18.27 4.71
N HIS A 57 -9.03 19.02 4.39
CA HIS A 57 -9.01 20.19 3.51
C HIS A 57 -7.91 21.22 3.84
N LEU A 58 -7.58 21.40 5.13
CA LEU A 58 -6.50 22.31 5.55
C LEU A 58 -5.11 21.80 5.13
N THR A 59 -4.88 20.49 5.27
CA THR A 59 -3.63 19.84 4.84
C THR A 59 -3.47 19.91 3.33
N LEU A 60 -4.55 19.69 2.57
CA LEU A 60 -4.57 19.86 1.11
C LEU A 60 -4.30 21.31 0.69
N ARG A 61 -4.91 22.27 1.38
CA ARG A 61 -4.70 23.70 1.11
C ARG A 61 -3.24 24.11 1.31
N ASN A 62 -2.64 23.67 2.39
CA ASN A 62 -1.28 24.07 2.74
C ASN A 62 -0.23 23.37 1.86
N ASN A 63 -0.44 22.10 1.48
CA ASN A 63 0.56 21.31 0.75
C ASN A 63 0.40 21.36 -0.78
N ALA A 64 -0.84 21.36 -1.28
CA ALA A 64 -1.11 21.25 -2.72
C ALA A 64 -1.43 22.61 -3.36
N LEU A 65 -2.29 23.44 -2.73
CA LEU A 65 -2.80 24.66 -3.39
C LEU A 65 -1.72 25.73 -3.64
N GLY A 66 -0.73 25.84 -2.75
CA GLY A 66 0.37 26.81 -2.91
C GLY A 66 1.31 26.52 -4.09
N ARG A 67 1.26 25.31 -4.65
CA ARG A 67 2.12 24.89 -5.78
C ARG A 67 1.45 25.09 -7.14
N ILE A 68 0.16 25.41 -7.17
CA ILE A 68 -0.62 25.58 -8.40
C ILE A 68 -0.37 26.97 -8.97
N LYS A 69 0.12 27.03 -10.22
CA LYS A 69 0.41 28.29 -10.93
C LYS A 69 -0.27 28.31 -12.29
N GLY A 70 -0.77 29.47 -12.67
CA GLY A 70 -1.38 29.72 -13.97
C GLY A 70 -2.90 29.94 -13.91
N ASN A 71 -3.53 29.87 -15.07
CA ASN A 71 -4.97 29.99 -15.24
C ASN A 71 -5.58 28.65 -15.72
N PHE A 72 -6.88 28.62 -15.97
CA PHE A 72 -7.60 27.45 -16.48
C PHE A 72 -6.89 26.78 -17.66
N PHE A 73 -6.38 27.55 -18.62
CA PHE A 73 -5.72 27.03 -19.83
C PHE A 73 -4.25 26.67 -19.61
N THR A 74 -3.51 27.45 -18.83
CA THR A 74 -2.04 27.34 -18.72
C THR A 74 -1.56 26.49 -17.55
N THR A 75 -2.42 26.15 -16.59
CA THR A 75 -2.04 25.35 -15.42
C THR A 75 -1.61 23.96 -15.84
N ASN A 76 -0.46 23.48 -15.34
CA ASN A 76 0.02 22.12 -15.61
C ASN A 76 -0.71 21.12 -14.70
N LEU A 77 -1.62 20.32 -15.27
CA LEU A 77 -2.42 19.34 -14.51
C LEU A 77 -1.58 18.23 -13.88
N ASP A 78 -0.48 17.82 -14.51
CA ASP A 78 0.42 16.79 -13.94
C ASP A 78 1.15 17.31 -12.71
N ALA A 79 1.58 18.57 -12.72
CA ALA A 79 2.18 19.19 -11.55
C ALA A 79 1.17 19.33 -10.40
N VAL A 80 -0.10 19.64 -10.72
CA VAL A 80 -1.18 19.66 -9.72
C VAL A 80 -1.41 18.26 -9.15
N ARG A 81 -1.54 17.25 -10.01
CA ARG A 81 -1.71 15.85 -9.61
C ARG A 81 -0.59 15.41 -8.66
N GLN A 82 0.66 15.62 -9.04
CA GLN A 82 1.82 15.27 -8.20
C GLN A 82 1.83 16.01 -6.86
N ALA A 83 1.36 17.26 -6.82
CA ALA A 83 1.25 18.01 -5.56
C ALA A 83 0.23 17.37 -4.61
N PHE A 84 -0.91 16.90 -5.12
CA PHE A 84 -1.89 16.16 -4.31
C PHE A 84 -1.39 14.77 -3.91
N GLU A 85 -0.75 14.03 -4.81
CA GLU A 85 -0.15 12.71 -4.53
C GLU A 85 1.04 12.78 -3.56
N SER A 86 1.61 13.97 -3.32
CA SER A 86 2.65 14.16 -2.30
C SER A 86 2.12 14.22 -0.85
N VAL A 87 0.79 14.25 -0.68
CA VAL A 87 0.16 14.23 0.63
C VAL A 87 0.15 12.79 1.16
N PRO A 88 0.64 12.52 2.38
CA PRO A 88 0.87 11.17 2.92
C PRO A 88 -0.24 10.13 2.71
N TRP A 89 -1.49 10.53 2.92
CA TRP A 89 -2.66 9.65 2.84
C TRP A 89 -3.26 9.54 1.44
N VAL A 90 -2.78 10.31 0.46
CA VAL A 90 -3.30 10.30 -0.92
C VAL A 90 -2.57 9.24 -1.73
N ARG A 91 -3.28 8.16 -2.07
CA ARG A 91 -2.78 7.10 -2.95
C ARG A 91 -2.70 7.56 -4.41
N ARG A 92 -3.78 8.20 -4.88
CA ARG A 92 -3.91 8.61 -6.28
C ARG A 92 -4.71 9.90 -6.39
N ALA A 93 -4.28 10.78 -7.27
CA ALA A 93 -5.06 11.96 -7.63
C ALA A 93 -5.37 11.96 -9.14
N THR A 94 -6.61 12.29 -9.48
CA THR A 94 -7.00 12.56 -10.87
C THR A 94 -7.45 14.00 -10.97
N VAL A 95 -6.81 14.77 -11.86
CA VAL A 95 -7.09 16.19 -12.01
C VAL A 95 -7.68 16.44 -13.39
N ARG A 96 -8.85 17.07 -13.43
CA ARG A 96 -9.50 17.51 -14.67
C ARG A 96 -9.92 18.97 -14.56
N ARG A 97 -10.07 19.60 -15.72
CA ARG A 97 -10.58 20.97 -15.84
C ARG A 97 -12.10 20.95 -15.93
N GLU A 98 -12.76 21.84 -15.20
CA GLU A 98 -14.18 22.12 -15.34
C GLU A 98 -14.36 23.60 -15.70
N TRP A 99 -14.91 23.83 -16.88
CA TRP A 99 -15.07 25.17 -17.44
C TRP A 99 -16.06 25.99 -16.58
N PRO A 100 -15.83 27.31 -16.37
CA PRO A 100 -14.77 28.14 -16.96
C PRO A 100 -13.47 28.28 -16.15
N ASP A 101 -13.50 28.02 -14.85
CA ASP A 101 -12.48 28.48 -13.91
C ASP A 101 -12.20 27.50 -12.76
N GLN A 102 -12.54 26.22 -12.95
CA GLN A 102 -12.48 25.20 -11.90
C GLN A 102 -11.53 24.06 -12.24
N LEU A 103 -10.90 23.53 -11.20
CA LEU A 103 -10.24 22.22 -11.24
C LEU A 103 -11.05 21.24 -10.39
N ILE A 104 -11.29 20.06 -10.94
CA ILE A 104 -11.84 18.94 -10.20
C ILE A 104 -10.70 17.97 -9.92
N VAL A 105 -10.50 17.72 -8.63
CA VAL A 105 -9.46 16.84 -8.12
C VAL A 105 -10.16 15.68 -7.43
N ALA A 106 -10.16 14.52 -8.08
CA ALA A 106 -10.68 13.29 -7.52
C ALA A 106 -9.54 12.55 -6.80
N LEU A 107 -9.69 12.32 -5.50
CA LEU A 107 -8.67 11.70 -4.64
C LEU A 107 -9.08 10.29 -4.23
N GLU A 108 -8.11 9.39 -4.22
CA GLU A 108 -8.20 8.05 -3.63
C GLU A 108 -7.26 8.02 -2.41
N GLU A 109 -7.79 7.70 -1.22
CA GLU A 109 -6.98 7.57 -0.01
C GLU A 109 -6.32 6.19 0.08
N HIS A 110 -5.18 6.13 0.76
CA HIS A 110 -4.64 4.87 1.24
C HIS A 110 -5.49 4.35 2.41
N GLU A 111 -5.84 3.07 2.34
CA GLU A 111 -6.41 2.33 3.46
C GLU A 111 -5.28 1.53 4.11
N ALA A 112 -4.87 1.93 5.31
CA ALA A 112 -3.82 1.24 6.07
C ALA A 112 -4.32 -0.14 6.51
N LEU A 113 -3.52 -1.18 6.25
CA LEU A 113 -3.77 -2.53 6.76
C LEU A 113 -2.89 -2.83 7.96
N GLY A 114 -1.62 -2.44 7.92
CA GLY A 114 -0.63 -2.75 8.95
C GLY A 114 0.62 -1.89 8.82
N THR A 115 1.61 -2.13 9.68
CA THR A 115 2.92 -1.49 9.61
C THR A 115 3.87 -2.28 8.71
N TRP A 116 4.86 -1.62 8.11
CA TRP A 116 5.83 -2.22 7.20
C TRP A 116 7.27 -1.89 7.57
N GLY A 117 8.03 -2.91 7.95
CA GLY A 117 9.41 -2.80 8.41
C GLY A 117 9.54 -2.04 9.73
N GLU A 118 10.78 -1.71 10.10
CA GLU A 118 11.10 -1.00 11.34
C GLU A 118 11.01 0.53 11.20
N ASP A 119 10.95 1.04 9.97
CA ASP A 119 10.99 2.48 9.65
C ASP A 119 9.66 3.22 9.92
N GLY A 120 8.66 2.55 10.50
CA GLY A 120 7.34 3.13 10.75
C GLY A 120 6.53 3.43 9.48
N ARG A 121 6.83 2.76 8.37
CA ARG A 121 5.99 2.81 7.16
C ARG A 121 4.70 2.03 7.39
N LEU A 122 3.68 2.33 6.58
CA LEU A 122 2.41 1.63 6.56
C LEU A 122 2.31 0.78 5.29
N LEU A 123 1.66 -0.36 5.40
CA LEU A 123 1.25 -1.21 4.28
C LEU A 123 -0.24 -0.98 4.02
N SER A 124 -0.59 -0.63 2.79
CA SER A 124 -2.00 -0.51 2.41
C SER A 124 -2.65 -1.84 2.06
N THR A 125 -3.98 -1.89 2.07
CA THR A 125 -4.79 -3.04 1.59
C THR A 125 -4.53 -3.42 0.12
N LYS A 126 -3.83 -2.56 -0.64
CA LYS A 126 -3.41 -2.81 -2.03
C LYS A 126 -1.97 -3.35 -2.17
N GLY A 127 -1.26 -3.51 -1.04
CA GLY A 127 0.13 -3.96 -1.01
C GLY A 127 1.12 -2.89 -1.49
N GLU A 128 0.79 -1.63 -1.27
CA GLU A 128 1.69 -0.49 -1.49
C GLU A 128 2.16 0.02 -0.12
N SER A 129 3.47 0.22 0.04
CA SER A 129 4.05 0.84 1.23
C SER A 129 4.03 2.37 1.10
N PHE A 130 3.61 3.05 2.16
CA PHE A 130 3.52 4.52 2.21
C PHE A 130 3.92 5.04 3.59
N THR A 131 4.20 6.34 3.69
CA THR A 131 4.58 6.99 4.96
C THR A 131 3.51 7.97 5.37
N ALA A 132 2.92 7.77 6.54
CA ALA A 132 1.97 8.68 7.16
C ALA A 132 2.16 8.67 8.69
N ASN A 133 1.34 9.45 9.40
CA ASN A 133 1.39 9.48 10.85
C ASN A 133 0.83 8.15 11.41
N LEU A 134 1.68 7.37 12.08
CA LEU A 134 1.29 6.07 12.64
C LEU A 134 0.15 6.21 13.67
N ALA A 135 0.15 7.29 14.47
CA ALA A 135 -0.89 7.51 15.46
C ALA A 135 -2.28 7.66 14.82
N GLU A 136 -2.37 8.33 13.66
CA GLU A 136 -3.61 8.45 12.89
C GLU A 136 -4.05 7.09 12.34
N ALA A 137 -3.11 6.24 11.92
CA ALA A 137 -3.41 4.91 11.39
C ALA A 137 -3.90 3.91 12.46
N GLU A 138 -3.43 4.05 13.70
CA GLU A 138 -3.79 3.18 14.82
C GLU A 138 -5.12 3.56 15.50
N GLU A 139 -5.74 4.70 15.14
CA GLU A 139 -7.03 5.14 15.71
C GLU A 139 -8.18 4.18 15.37
N ASP A 140 -8.17 3.60 14.17
CA ASP A 140 -9.25 2.73 13.68
C ASP A 140 -9.14 1.29 14.23
N HIS A 141 -7.92 0.73 14.26
CA HIS A 141 -7.68 -0.63 14.74
C HIS A 141 -6.20 -0.91 15.05
N VAL A 142 -5.96 -2.02 15.76
CA VAL A 142 -4.60 -2.55 15.93
C VAL A 142 -4.05 -2.99 14.57
N LEU A 143 -2.86 -2.51 14.24
CA LEU A 143 -2.19 -2.78 12.97
C LEU A 143 -1.28 -4.01 13.11
N PRO A 144 -1.47 -5.07 12.30
CA PRO A 144 -0.50 -6.14 12.20
C PRO A 144 0.85 -5.62 11.69
N GLU A 145 1.92 -6.25 12.14
CA GLU A 145 3.29 -5.90 11.74
C GLU A 145 3.74 -6.75 10.55
N PHE A 146 4.22 -6.10 9.49
CA PHE A 146 4.76 -6.77 8.32
C PHE A 146 6.23 -6.43 8.11
N ASP A 147 7.02 -7.38 7.68
CA ASP A 147 8.44 -7.17 7.37
C ASP A 147 8.87 -8.03 6.17
N GLY A 148 9.78 -7.49 5.36
CA GLY A 148 10.22 -8.16 4.14
C GLY A 148 11.29 -7.39 3.36
N PRO A 149 11.97 -8.04 2.39
CA PRO A 149 12.83 -7.34 1.44
C PRO A 149 12.06 -6.29 0.65
N GLU A 150 12.76 -5.27 0.15
CA GLU A 150 12.17 -4.25 -0.72
C GLU A 150 11.49 -4.89 -1.95
N GLY A 151 10.26 -4.47 -2.23
CA GLY A 151 9.45 -5.00 -3.34
C GLY A 151 8.67 -6.28 -3.01
N SER A 152 8.77 -6.82 -1.79
CA SER A 152 8.03 -8.00 -1.35
C SER A 152 6.66 -7.68 -0.70
N GLU A 153 6.27 -6.41 -0.62
CA GLU A 153 5.03 -5.94 0.04
C GLU A 153 3.79 -6.74 -0.37
N LYS A 154 3.61 -6.94 -1.69
CA LYS A 154 2.47 -7.69 -2.24
C LYS A 154 2.55 -9.19 -1.96
N GLU A 155 3.75 -9.75 -1.92
CA GLU A 155 3.97 -11.16 -1.60
C GLU A 155 3.62 -11.43 -0.13
N VAL A 156 4.10 -10.58 0.78
CA VAL A 156 3.79 -10.64 2.21
C VAL A 156 2.29 -10.44 2.45
N LEU A 157 1.66 -9.48 1.78
CA LEU A 157 0.22 -9.26 1.88
C LEU A 157 -0.58 -10.48 1.42
N SER A 158 -0.28 -11.02 0.24
CA SER A 158 -0.94 -12.21 -0.28
C SER A 158 -0.79 -13.39 0.69
N ARG A 159 0.40 -13.54 1.28
CA ARG A 159 0.66 -14.63 2.21
C ARG A 159 -0.04 -14.44 3.55
N TYR A 160 -0.19 -13.19 3.99
CA TYR A 160 -0.96 -12.86 5.19
C TYR A 160 -2.43 -13.29 5.07
N ASP A 161 -3.08 -13.01 3.93
CA ASP A 161 -4.47 -13.40 3.68
C ASP A 161 -4.65 -14.93 3.70
N GLU A 162 -3.71 -15.66 3.11
CA GLU A 162 -3.66 -17.11 3.14
C GLU A 162 -3.49 -17.65 4.57
N LEU A 163 -2.50 -17.13 5.32
CA LEU A 163 -2.23 -17.55 6.69
C LEU A 163 -3.41 -17.26 7.63
N ARG A 164 -4.07 -16.11 7.48
CA ARG A 164 -5.33 -15.81 8.21
C ARG A 164 -6.37 -16.90 7.97
N THR A 165 -6.53 -17.30 6.71
CA THR A 165 -7.49 -18.35 6.34
C THR A 165 -7.08 -19.71 6.91
N TRP A 166 -5.80 -20.06 6.86
CA TRP A 166 -5.32 -21.36 7.32
C TRP A 166 -5.35 -21.49 8.84
N PHE A 167 -5.07 -20.43 9.60
CA PHE A 167 -5.12 -20.45 11.07
C PHE A 167 -6.51 -20.24 11.67
N ALA A 168 -7.49 -19.77 10.88
CA ALA A 168 -8.86 -19.53 11.32
C ALA A 168 -9.55 -20.70 12.05
N PRO A 169 -9.38 -21.99 11.67
CA PRO A 169 -10.01 -23.12 12.37
C PRO A 169 -9.63 -23.22 13.86
N LEU A 170 -8.44 -22.74 14.23
CA LEU A 170 -7.97 -22.71 15.61
C LEU A 170 -8.21 -21.35 16.31
N LYS A 171 -8.89 -20.42 15.64
CA LYS A 171 -9.10 -19.04 16.11
C LYS A 171 -7.79 -18.30 16.41
N LEU A 172 -6.71 -18.71 15.74
CA LEU A 172 -5.41 -18.06 15.80
C LEU A 172 -5.36 -17.01 14.68
N VAL A 173 -4.93 -15.80 15.02
CA VAL A 173 -4.86 -14.66 14.09
C VAL A 173 -3.41 -14.21 13.96
N PRO A 174 -2.85 -14.14 12.75
CA PRO A 174 -1.55 -13.50 12.52
C PRO A 174 -1.56 -12.02 12.92
N GLU A 175 -0.67 -11.67 13.86
CA GLU A 175 -0.41 -10.30 14.32
C GLU A 175 0.91 -9.74 13.77
N ALA A 176 1.87 -10.61 13.44
CA ALA A 176 3.05 -10.20 12.68
C ALA A 176 3.44 -11.25 11.63
N LEU A 177 3.93 -10.80 10.48
CA LEU A 177 4.44 -11.66 9.42
C LEU A 177 5.73 -11.09 8.85
N SER A 178 6.81 -11.87 8.93
CA SER A 178 8.12 -11.50 8.37
C SER A 178 8.56 -12.48 7.29
N LEU A 179 9.01 -11.92 6.17
CA LEU A 179 9.77 -12.60 5.13
C LEU A 179 11.24 -12.21 5.28
N SER A 180 12.10 -13.12 5.70
CA SER A 180 13.53 -12.80 5.80
C SER A 180 14.18 -12.59 4.41
N GLY A 181 15.33 -11.93 4.36
CA GLY A 181 16.16 -11.82 3.13
C GLY A 181 16.63 -13.16 2.53
N ARG A 182 16.42 -14.29 3.23
CA ARG A 182 16.62 -15.65 2.70
C ARG A 182 15.30 -16.32 2.29
N TYR A 183 14.23 -15.55 2.13
CA TYR A 183 12.87 -16.00 1.80
C TYR A 183 12.31 -17.05 2.76
N ALA A 184 12.63 -16.92 4.05
CA ALA A 184 12.02 -17.75 5.11
C ALA A 184 10.94 -16.97 5.84
N TRP A 185 9.76 -17.58 5.96
CA TRP A 185 8.58 -17.04 6.60
C TRP A 185 8.54 -17.32 8.10
N THR A 186 8.17 -16.31 8.87
CA THR A 186 7.85 -16.42 10.30
C THR A 186 6.57 -15.65 10.58
N VAL A 187 5.64 -16.25 11.32
CA VAL A 187 4.37 -15.63 11.71
C VAL A 187 4.25 -15.58 13.23
N LYS A 188 3.88 -14.43 13.78
CA LYS A 188 3.49 -14.27 15.19
C LYS A 188 1.98 -14.22 15.27
N LEU A 189 1.41 -14.97 16.20
CA LEU A 189 -0.04 -15.11 16.38
C LEU A 189 -0.51 -14.33 17.61
N ASN A 190 -1.81 -14.08 17.67
CA ASN A 190 -2.50 -13.31 18.72
C ASN A 190 -2.44 -13.89 20.15
N ASN A 191 -1.95 -15.11 20.30
CA ASN A 191 -1.65 -15.70 21.59
C ASN A 191 -0.17 -15.52 22.01
N GLY A 192 0.60 -14.73 21.25
CA GLY A 192 2.02 -14.48 21.46
C GLY A 192 2.96 -15.53 20.84
N MET A 193 2.44 -16.64 20.32
CA MET A 193 3.26 -17.72 19.75
C MET A 193 3.86 -17.31 18.40
N SER A 194 5.17 -17.54 18.24
CA SER A 194 5.87 -17.39 16.96
C SER A 194 6.05 -18.73 16.25
N VAL A 195 5.66 -18.83 14.98
CA VAL A 195 5.79 -20.02 14.16
C VAL A 195 6.78 -19.76 13.02
N ALA A 196 7.92 -20.43 13.06
CA ALA A 196 8.88 -20.43 11.96
C ALA A 196 8.42 -21.44 10.90
N LEU A 197 7.86 -20.92 9.81
CA LEU A 197 7.40 -21.73 8.68
C LEU A 197 8.54 -22.03 7.71
N GLY A 198 9.59 -21.21 7.67
CA GLY A 198 10.75 -21.42 6.82
C GLY A 198 10.54 -21.03 5.36
N ARG A 199 11.42 -21.53 4.50
CA ARG A 199 11.39 -21.22 3.07
C ARG A 199 10.28 -22.00 2.37
N GLU A 200 9.72 -21.42 1.33
CA GLU A 200 8.82 -22.12 0.40
C GLU A 200 9.66 -22.86 -0.65
N GLN A 201 9.51 -24.19 -0.75
CA GLN A 201 10.19 -25.02 -1.77
C GLN A 201 9.27 -25.26 -2.96
N THR A 202 7.98 -25.44 -2.66
CA THR A 202 6.86 -25.64 -3.58
C THR A 202 5.70 -24.76 -3.11
N SER A 203 4.73 -24.47 -3.98
CA SER A 203 3.54 -23.69 -3.62
C SER A 203 2.70 -24.28 -2.48
N THR A 204 2.90 -25.57 -2.15
CA THR A 204 2.19 -26.26 -1.06
C THR A 204 2.99 -26.34 0.24
N THR A 205 4.29 -26.05 0.22
CA THR A 205 5.20 -26.30 1.36
C THR A 205 4.72 -25.64 2.64
N LEU A 206 4.32 -24.37 2.57
CA LEU A 206 3.87 -23.62 3.75
C LEU A 206 2.53 -24.14 4.25
N LYS A 207 1.60 -24.44 3.33
CA LYS A 207 0.29 -25.00 3.68
C LYS A 207 0.42 -26.35 4.39
N GLU A 208 1.26 -27.24 3.88
CA GLU A 208 1.53 -28.55 4.49
C GLU A 208 2.12 -28.40 5.90
N ARG A 209 3.02 -27.43 6.11
CA ARG A 209 3.57 -27.11 7.43
C ARG A 209 2.48 -26.59 8.37
N VAL A 210 1.64 -25.67 7.91
CA VAL A 210 0.52 -25.16 8.71
C VAL A 210 -0.47 -26.28 9.03
N ASP A 211 -0.90 -27.10 8.07
CA ASP A 211 -1.83 -28.21 8.30
C ASP A 211 -1.32 -29.21 9.33
N ARG A 212 -0.03 -29.54 9.27
CA ARG A 212 0.59 -30.40 10.28
C ARG A 212 0.50 -29.77 11.66
N LEU A 213 0.79 -28.47 11.77
CA LEU A 213 0.65 -27.74 13.02
C LEU A 213 -0.82 -27.75 13.49
N LEU A 214 -1.79 -27.46 12.62
CA LEU A 214 -3.21 -27.48 12.98
C LEU A 214 -3.66 -28.84 13.53
N GLY A 215 -3.15 -29.93 12.95
CA GLY A 215 -3.50 -31.29 13.36
C GLY A 215 -2.97 -31.69 14.75
N ILE A 216 -1.81 -31.16 15.15
CA ILE A 216 -1.17 -31.50 16.44
C ILE A 216 -1.40 -30.46 17.54
N TYR A 217 -1.71 -29.22 17.16
CA TYR A 217 -1.78 -28.09 18.10
C TYR A 217 -2.76 -28.32 19.26
N PRO A 218 -3.97 -28.88 19.08
CA PRO A 218 -4.88 -29.16 20.20
C PRO A 218 -4.23 -30.07 21.26
N GLN A 219 -3.46 -31.08 20.85
CA GLN A 219 -2.78 -31.99 21.77
C GLN A 219 -1.60 -31.31 22.47
N LEU A 220 -0.90 -30.40 21.78
CA LEU A 220 0.21 -29.64 22.37
C LEU A 220 -0.28 -28.75 23.52
N VAL A 221 -1.36 -27.99 23.31
CA VAL A 221 -1.87 -27.06 24.32
C VAL A 221 -2.54 -27.75 25.50
N GLU A 222 -2.95 -29.01 25.38
CA GLU A 222 -3.40 -29.83 26.52
C GLU A 222 -2.25 -30.18 27.48
N HIS A 223 -1.03 -30.32 26.98
CA HIS A 223 0.12 -30.81 27.75
C HIS A 223 1.15 -29.72 28.07
N LEU A 224 1.19 -28.66 27.27
CA LEU A 224 2.15 -27.57 27.36
C LEU A 224 1.39 -26.26 27.54
N GLN A 225 1.70 -25.57 28.62
CA GLN A 225 1.26 -24.20 28.83
C GLN A 225 2.29 -23.24 28.21
N ASN A 226 1.81 -22.12 27.67
CA ASN A 226 2.64 -21.00 27.19
C ASN A 226 3.72 -21.42 26.17
N ILE A 227 3.29 -21.91 25.01
CA ILE A 227 4.18 -22.18 23.89
C ILE A 227 4.63 -20.84 23.29
N GLU A 228 5.93 -20.56 23.36
CA GLU A 228 6.52 -19.31 22.88
C GLU A 228 6.87 -19.39 21.39
N THR A 229 7.49 -20.49 20.98
CA THR A 229 7.94 -20.68 19.58
C THR A 229 7.67 -22.09 19.08
N ILE A 230 7.29 -22.23 17.81
CA ILE A 230 7.23 -23.50 17.10
C ILE A 230 8.01 -23.39 15.78
N ASP A 231 8.93 -24.31 15.53
CA ASP A 231 9.67 -24.44 14.29
C ASP A 231 9.14 -25.60 13.45
N MET A 232 8.48 -25.26 12.34
CA MET A 232 7.85 -26.21 11.41
C MET A 232 8.74 -26.55 10.21
N ARG A 233 10.01 -26.11 10.20
CA ARG A 233 10.93 -26.33 9.07
C ARG A 233 11.30 -27.80 8.87
N TYR A 234 11.17 -28.62 9.90
CA TYR A 234 11.47 -30.05 9.85
C TYR A 234 10.41 -30.83 9.07
N GLN A 235 10.84 -31.77 8.23
CA GLN A 235 9.93 -32.55 7.38
C GLN A 235 8.97 -33.43 8.18
N ASN A 236 9.49 -34.12 9.20
CA ASN A 236 8.76 -35.14 9.96
C ASN A 236 8.63 -34.79 11.45
N GLY A 237 8.76 -33.52 11.81
CA GLY A 237 8.73 -33.09 13.20
C GLY A 237 8.57 -31.59 13.35
N LEU A 238 8.73 -31.13 14.58
CA LEU A 238 8.81 -29.73 14.96
C LEU A 238 9.77 -29.60 16.13
N ALA A 239 10.32 -28.40 16.30
CA ALA A 239 10.92 -27.99 17.57
C ALA A 239 10.00 -26.95 18.22
N LEU A 240 9.91 -26.94 19.55
CA LEU A 240 9.16 -25.91 20.27
C LEU A 240 9.92 -25.42 21.49
N SER A 241 9.60 -24.21 21.91
CA SER A 241 9.96 -23.66 23.21
C SER A 241 8.66 -23.33 23.95
N ALA A 242 8.60 -23.69 25.22
CA ALA A 242 7.47 -23.38 26.09
C ALA A 242 7.99 -23.04 27.48
N THR A 243 7.33 -22.08 28.15
CA THR A 243 7.73 -21.64 29.48
C THR A 243 7.69 -22.82 30.46
N GLY A 244 8.81 -23.12 31.13
CA GLY A 244 8.90 -24.20 32.11
C GLY A 244 9.16 -25.61 31.55
N LEU A 245 9.36 -25.75 30.23
CA LEU A 245 9.76 -27.02 29.64
C LEU A 245 11.21 -27.37 30.03
N LYS A 246 11.40 -28.39 30.87
CA LYS A 246 12.72 -28.92 31.19
C LYS A 246 13.11 -29.98 30.18
N ILE A 247 14.10 -29.66 29.35
CA ILE A 247 14.68 -30.63 28.41
C ILE A 247 15.48 -31.66 29.22
N PRO A 248 15.19 -32.97 29.09
CA PRO A 248 16.02 -34.00 29.71
C PRO A 248 17.46 -33.90 29.20
N ALA A 249 18.44 -34.04 30.08
CA ALA A 249 19.85 -34.05 29.67
C ALA A 249 20.09 -35.11 28.57
N GLU A 250 20.88 -34.73 27.57
CA GLU A 250 21.17 -35.54 26.39
C GLU A 250 21.65 -36.95 26.79
N GLY A 251 20.95 -37.99 26.33
CA GLY A 251 21.23 -39.40 26.68
C GLY A 251 20.21 -40.08 27.61
N ALA A 252 19.22 -39.36 28.13
CA ALA A 252 18.10 -39.99 28.85
C ALA A 252 17.17 -40.71 27.86
N LYS A 253 17.21 -42.05 27.83
CA LYS A 253 16.29 -42.86 27.01
C LYS A 253 14.83 -42.51 27.37
N PRO A 254 13.93 -42.30 26.39
CA PRO A 254 12.53 -42.05 26.66
C PRO A 254 11.94 -43.24 27.43
N LYS A 255 11.28 -42.96 28.56
CA LYS A 255 10.56 -43.99 29.32
C LYS A 255 9.45 -44.55 28.40
N PRO A 256 9.32 -45.89 28.25
CA PRO A 256 8.29 -46.45 27.39
C PRO A 256 6.91 -46.03 27.88
N ILE A 257 6.09 -45.50 26.97
CA ILE A 257 4.70 -45.14 27.23
C ILE A 257 3.96 -46.44 27.54
N VAL A 258 3.59 -46.63 28.81
CA VAL A 258 2.79 -47.77 29.25
C VAL A 258 1.39 -47.60 28.67
N LYS A 259 1.09 -48.31 27.58
CA LYS A 259 -0.29 -48.46 27.10
C LYS A 259 -1.10 -49.16 28.18
N LYS A 260 -1.93 -48.41 28.93
CA LYS A 260 -2.97 -49.00 29.79
C LYS A 260 -3.92 -49.80 28.87
N LYS A 261 -3.90 -51.13 28.99
CA LYS A 261 -4.97 -51.98 28.46
C LYS A 261 -6.25 -51.58 29.16
N ILE A 262 -7.22 -51.12 28.38
CA ILE A 262 -8.62 -51.01 28.81
C ILE A 262 -9.11 -52.45 28.97
N GLN A 263 -9.50 -52.81 30.19
CA GLN A 263 -10.32 -53.99 30.47
C GLN A 263 -11.78 -53.56 30.49
#